data_AF-A0A0G9LAL2-F1
#
_entry.id   AF-A0A0G9LAL2-F1
#
_cell.length_a   1.000
_cell.length_b   1.000
_cell.length_c   1.000
_cell.angle_alpha   90.00
_cell.angle_beta   90.00
_cell.angle_gamma   90.00
#
_symmetry.space_group_name_H-M   'P 1'
#
loop_
_entity.id
_entity.type
_entity.pdbx_description
1 polymer ?
#
loop_
_entity_poly.entity_id
_entity_poly.type
_entity_poly.pdbx_seq_one_letter_code
_entity_poly.pdbx_strand_id
1 'polypeptide(L)'
;MKYNLNVYQLGQLLDVIAKNYDLELLSKIKLSGGWMTMTGEVSIVSVPANKLVLKGNNIITLKIQDSGCQGSLIKITGTKENKFDIDISATKYKEIKSTGINLNKVKINENECKLRIDEDMIFTIRKASVENILNIINSI
;
A
#
# COMPACT_ATOMS: atom_id res chain seq x y z
N MET A 1 6.97 -11.28 1.14
CA MET A 1 8.27 -10.93 1.77
C MET A 1 8.00 -9.89 2.81
N LYS A 2 8.68 -9.94 3.96
CA LYS A 2 8.39 -9.07 5.11
C LYS A 2 9.55 -8.11 5.38
N TYR A 3 9.22 -6.86 5.65
CA TYR A 3 10.16 -5.78 5.96
C TYR A 3 9.64 -4.95 7.14
N ASN A 4 10.55 -4.37 7.91
CA ASN A 4 10.20 -3.43 8.98
C ASN A 4 10.76 -2.06 8.64
N LEU A 5 9.89 -1.14 8.24
CA LEU A 5 10.28 0.19 7.75
C LEU A 5 9.91 1.27 8.77
N ASN A 6 10.80 2.23 9.00
CA ASN A 6 10.41 3.45 9.70
C ASN A 6 9.57 4.37 8.79
N VAL A 7 8.96 5.41 9.35
CA VAL A 7 8.08 6.32 8.58
C VAL A 7 8.78 7.04 7.43
N TYR A 8 10.08 7.32 7.55
CA TYR A 8 10.85 7.93 6.47
C TYR A 8 11.00 6.93 5.31
N GLN A 9 11.49 5.71 5.59
CA GLN A 9 11.67 4.66 4.59
C GLN A 9 10.36 4.28 3.91
N LEU A 10 9.27 4.13 4.69
CA LEU A 10 7.93 3.88 4.17
C LEU A 10 7.45 5.03 3.27
N GLY A 11 7.68 6.28 3.69
CA GLY A 11 7.35 7.45 2.88
C GLY A 11 8.06 7.44 1.54
N GLN A 12 9.39 7.25 1.54
CA GLN A 12 10.18 7.18 0.31
C GLN A 12 9.72 6.03 -0.59
N LEU A 13 9.43 4.86 -0.02
CA LEU A 13 8.92 3.71 -0.76
C LEU A 13 7.60 4.04 -1.46
N LEU A 14 6.61 4.56 -0.73
CA LEU A 14 5.30 4.89 -1.30
C LEU A 14 5.39 5.99 -2.37
N ASP A 15 6.27 6.98 -2.18
CA ASP A 15 6.52 8.06 -3.16
C ASP A 15 7.11 7.52 -4.46
N VAL A 16 8.12 6.66 -4.39
CA VAL A 16 8.72 6.05 -5.59
C VAL A 16 7.70 5.15 -6.30
N ILE A 17 6.94 4.32 -5.56
CA ILE A 17 5.94 3.45 -6.20
C ILE A 17 4.86 4.30 -6.89
N ALA A 18 4.32 5.33 -6.23
CA ALA A 18 3.25 6.18 -6.78
C ALA A 18 3.69 7.02 -7.99
N LYS A 19 4.99 7.27 -8.16
CA LYS A 19 5.54 7.92 -9.36
C LYS A 19 5.66 6.99 -10.55
N ASN A 20 5.79 5.69 -10.32
CA ASN A 20 6.08 4.71 -11.36
C ASN A 20 4.90 3.79 -11.70
N TYR A 21 3.91 3.69 -10.81
CA TYR A 21 2.81 2.73 -10.91
C TYR A 21 1.48 3.32 -10.43
N ASP A 22 0.39 2.73 -10.89
CA ASP A 22 -0.95 3.06 -10.41
C ASP A 22 -1.19 2.37 -9.05
N LEU A 23 -1.50 3.13 -8.00
CA LEU A 23 -1.79 2.62 -6.66
C LEU A 23 -3.28 2.76 -6.34
N GLU A 24 -3.83 1.68 -5.81
CA GLU A 24 -5.15 1.67 -5.15
C GLU A 24 -4.99 1.25 -3.70
N LEU A 25 -5.74 1.85 -2.79
CA LEU A 25 -5.80 1.43 -1.37
C LEU A 25 -7.09 0.67 -1.10
N LEU A 26 -6.99 -0.34 -0.25
CA LEU A 26 -8.05 -0.83 0.62
C LEU A 26 -7.55 -0.71 2.06
N SER A 27 -8.18 0.17 2.84
CA SER A 27 -7.96 0.22 4.28
C SER A 27 -9.23 -0.19 5.02
N LYS A 28 -9.06 -0.93 6.11
CA LYS A 28 -10.13 -1.38 6.99
C LYS A 28 -9.80 -0.96 8.42
N ILE A 29 -10.74 -0.35 9.10
CA ILE A 29 -10.63 0.00 10.52
C ILE A 29 -11.75 -0.70 11.28
N LYS A 30 -11.41 -1.40 12.35
CA LYS A 30 -12.39 -2.03 13.23
C LYS A 30 -13.13 -0.97 14.06
N LEU A 31 -14.45 -1.09 14.13
CA LEU A 31 -15.33 -0.29 14.97
C LEU A 31 -15.98 -1.19 16.03
N SER A 32 -16.51 -0.61 17.10
CA SER A 32 -17.14 -1.37 18.19
C SER A 32 -18.25 -2.32 17.72
N GLY A 33 -19.03 -1.92 16.72
CA GLY A 33 -20.11 -2.72 16.14
C GLY A 33 -19.83 -3.28 14.74
N GLY A 34 -18.63 -3.12 14.19
CA GLY A 34 -18.36 -3.50 12.79
C GLY A 34 -17.01 -3.05 12.26
N TRP A 35 -16.98 -2.62 11.00
CA TRP A 35 -15.77 -2.07 10.38
C TRP A 35 -16.10 -0.94 9.41
N MET A 36 -15.17 -0.01 9.27
CA MET A 36 -15.16 0.98 8.21
C MET A 36 -14.16 0.54 7.14
N THR A 37 -14.53 0.65 5.87
CA THR A 37 -13.60 0.47 4.76
C THR A 37 -13.46 1.75 3.97
N MET A 38 -12.27 1.95 3.43
CA MET A 38 -11.99 3.02 2.50
C MET A 38 -11.17 2.48 1.35
N THR A 39 -11.61 2.81 0.15
CA THR A 39 -11.00 2.38 -1.11
C THR A 39 -10.86 3.54 -2.06
N GLY A 40 -9.86 3.48 -2.93
CA GLY A 40 -9.70 4.47 -4.00
C GLY A 40 -8.27 4.50 -4.53
N GLU A 41 -8.09 5.28 -5.60
CA GLU A 41 -6.79 5.61 -6.15
C GLU A 41 -6.00 6.46 -5.16
N VAL A 42 -4.69 6.20 -5.07
CA VAL A 42 -3.79 6.88 -4.13
C VAL A 42 -2.82 7.75 -4.90
N SER A 43 -2.66 8.99 -4.44
CA SER A 43 -1.52 9.84 -4.78
C SER A 43 -0.80 10.30 -3.50
N ILE A 44 0.51 10.51 -3.61
CA ILE A 44 1.34 10.97 -2.50
C ILE A 44 1.42 12.49 -2.54
N VAL A 45 0.98 13.14 -1.46
CA VAL A 45 1.00 14.60 -1.33
C VAL A 45 2.30 15.06 -0.69
N SER A 46 2.77 14.36 0.35
CA SER A 46 4.04 14.66 1.01
C SER A 46 4.58 13.47 1.80
N VAL A 47 5.90 13.44 1.94
CA VAL A 47 6.64 12.43 2.71
C VAL A 47 7.69 13.09 3.61
N PRO A 48 8.15 12.40 4.67
CA PRO A 48 9.24 12.91 5.49
C PRO A 48 10.51 13.13 4.65
N ALA A 49 11.15 14.29 4.82
CA ALA A 49 12.39 14.66 4.15
C ALA A 49 13.62 14.13 4.89
N ASN A 50 14.74 13.94 4.19
CA ASN A 50 16.02 13.58 4.82
C ASN A 50 16.71 14.79 5.46
N LYS A 51 16.08 15.40 6.46
CA LYS A 51 16.60 16.56 7.19
C LYS A 51 16.28 16.47 8.68
N LEU A 52 17.19 16.98 9.50
CA LEU A 52 16.96 17.23 10.93
C LEU A 52 15.93 18.36 11.06
N VAL A 53 14.66 18.01 11.25
CA VAL A 53 13.58 18.97 11.52
C VAL A 53 13.19 18.87 12.98
N LEU A 54 13.09 20.01 13.66
CA LEU A 54 12.79 20.10 15.09
C LEU A 54 11.43 19.50 15.46
N LYS A 55 10.42 19.56 14.57
CA LYS A 55 9.08 18.95 14.72
C LYS A 55 8.46 18.64 13.35
N GLY A 56 7.65 17.58 13.28
CA GLY A 56 6.72 17.33 12.15
C GLY A 56 7.26 16.55 10.95
N ASN A 57 8.51 16.09 10.98
CA ASN A 57 9.11 15.29 9.89
C ASN A 57 8.89 13.78 10.09
N ASN A 58 7.64 13.39 10.32
CA ASN A 58 7.24 12.02 10.64
C ASN A 58 5.85 11.68 10.11
N ILE A 59 5.38 12.41 9.10
CA ILE A 59 4.03 12.27 8.53
C ILE A 59 4.15 12.01 7.04
N ILE A 60 3.45 10.99 6.57
CA ILE A 60 3.18 10.73 5.15
C ILE A 60 1.75 11.19 4.89
N THR A 61 1.55 12.06 3.90
CA THR A 61 0.21 12.51 3.49
C THR A 61 -0.16 11.88 2.17
N LEU A 62 -1.24 11.09 2.19
CA LEU A 62 -1.86 10.44 1.05
C LEU A 62 -3.13 11.20 0.67
N LYS A 63 -3.43 11.25 -0.62
CA LYS A 63 -4.76 11.61 -1.11
C LYS A 63 -5.40 10.38 -1.71
N ILE A 64 -6.61 10.07 -1.26
CA ILE A 64 -7.40 8.93 -1.74
C ILE A 64 -8.62 9.45 -2.46
N GLN A 65 -8.81 9.05 -3.71
CA GLN A 65 -9.90 9.52 -4.54
C GLN A 65 -10.63 8.36 -5.20
N ASP A 66 -11.93 8.52 -5.36
CA ASP A 66 -12.76 7.67 -6.21
C ASP A 66 -13.19 8.50 -7.43
N SER A 67 -13.57 7.81 -8.50
CA SER A 67 -14.01 8.41 -9.76
C SER A 67 -15.12 9.46 -9.52
N GLY A 68 -14.86 10.69 -9.98
CA GLY A 68 -15.81 11.80 -9.84
C GLY A 68 -15.84 12.50 -8.48
N CYS A 69 -15.00 12.12 -7.51
CA CYS A 69 -14.91 12.76 -6.20
C CYS A 69 -13.58 13.52 -6.03
N GLN A 70 -13.58 14.61 -5.23
CA GLN A 70 -12.35 15.36 -4.94
C GLN A 70 -11.33 14.57 -4.11
N GLY A 71 -11.78 13.52 -3.43
CA GLY A 71 -10.97 12.66 -2.56
C GLY A 71 -10.78 13.23 -1.14
N SER A 72 -10.11 12.45 -0.29
CA SER A 72 -9.80 12.79 1.10
C SER A 72 -8.31 12.65 1.39
N LEU A 73 -7.80 13.51 2.26
CA LEU A 73 -6.42 13.44 2.74
C LEU A 73 -6.33 12.51 3.96
N ILE A 74 -5.35 11.62 3.93
CA ILE A 74 -5.05 10.71 5.02
C ILE A 74 -3.59 10.79 5.39
N LYS A 75 -3.34 10.74 6.69
CA LYS A 75 -2.01 10.94 7.25
C LYS A 75 -1.58 9.69 7.99
N ILE A 76 -0.46 9.11 7.60
CA ILE A 76 0.25 8.09 8.36
C ILE A 76 1.30 8.80 9.20
N THR A 77 1.22 8.68 10.52
CA THR A 77 2.17 9.33 11.44
C THR A 77 3.01 8.28 12.13
N GLY A 78 4.33 8.36 11.97
CA GLY A 78 5.26 7.48 12.68
C GLY A 78 5.71 8.06 14.02
N THR A 79 6.11 7.19 14.94
CA THR A 79 6.82 7.58 16.16
C THR A 79 8.30 7.25 16.02
N LYS A 80 9.17 7.84 16.84
CA LYS A 80 10.64 7.74 16.68
C LYS A 80 11.19 6.31 16.70
N GLU A 81 10.57 5.41 17.47
CA GLU A 81 11.10 4.07 17.70
C GLU A 81 10.27 2.96 17.05
N ASN A 82 9.07 3.27 16.56
CA ASN A 82 8.21 2.26 15.94
C ASN A 82 8.49 2.13 14.45
N LYS A 83 8.32 0.90 13.97
CA LYS A 83 8.36 0.55 12.56
C LYS A 83 7.00 0.00 12.15
N PHE A 84 6.74 0.05 10.85
CA PHE A 84 5.60 -0.55 10.22
C PHE A 84 5.98 -1.91 9.66
N ASP A 85 5.10 -2.90 9.86
CA ASP A 85 5.29 -4.23 9.30
C ASP A 85 4.79 -4.23 7.85
N ILE A 86 5.69 -4.43 6.90
CA ILE A 86 5.40 -4.39 5.48
C ILE A 86 5.43 -5.80 4.90
N ASP A 87 4.33 -6.26 4.31
CA ASP A 87 4.28 -7.50 3.54
C ASP A 87 4.05 -7.22 2.06
N ILE A 88 4.92 -7.79 1.22
CA ILE A 88 4.78 -7.73 -0.24
C ILE A 88 4.47 -9.12 -0.79
N SER A 89 3.40 -9.22 -1.57
CA SER A 89 3.00 -10.46 -2.21
C SER A 89 2.37 -10.22 -3.58
N ALA A 90 2.47 -11.20 -4.49
CA ALA A 90 1.79 -11.12 -5.78
C ALA A 90 0.27 -11.23 -5.58
N THR A 91 -0.51 -10.52 -6.41
CA THR A 91 -1.97 -10.65 -6.37
C THR A 91 -2.37 -12.06 -6.77
N LYS A 92 -3.27 -12.68 -6.00
CA LYS A 92 -3.87 -13.97 -6.32
C LYS A 92 -5.30 -13.78 -6.77
N TYR A 93 -5.72 -14.49 -7.80
CA TYR A 93 -7.10 -14.51 -8.28
C TYR A 93 -7.61 -15.94 -8.45
N LYS A 94 -8.93 -16.10 -8.36
CA LYS A 94 -9.61 -17.36 -8.67
C LYS A 94 -10.30 -17.20 -10.02
N GLU A 95 -9.97 -18.07 -10.96
CA GLU A 95 -10.69 -18.15 -12.23
C GLU A 95 -11.91 -19.05 -12.04
N ILE A 96 -13.10 -18.50 -12.25
CA ILE A 96 -14.36 -19.26 -12.18
C ILE A 96 -14.81 -19.55 -13.61
N LYS A 97 -14.68 -20.80 -14.06
CA LYS A 97 -15.22 -21.25 -15.36
C LYS A 97 -16.61 -21.84 -15.20
N SER A 98 -17.50 -21.55 -16.16
CA SER A 98 -18.94 -21.82 -16.08
C SER A 98 -19.35 -23.30 -16.17
N THR A 99 -18.44 -24.24 -16.44
CA THR A 99 -18.79 -25.65 -16.70
C THR A 99 -18.08 -26.63 -15.76
N GLY A 100 -18.89 -27.31 -14.94
CA GLY A 100 -18.70 -28.66 -14.37
C GLY A 100 -17.35 -29.05 -13.75
N ILE A 101 -17.35 -29.26 -12.42
CA ILE A 101 -16.27 -29.92 -11.64
C ILE A 101 -14.89 -29.25 -11.84
N ASN A 102 -14.78 -27.97 -11.52
CA ASN A 102 -13.51 -27.26 -11.59
C ASN A 102 -12.83 -27.21 -10.22
N LEU A 103 -11.66 -27.82 -10.11
CA LEU A 103 -10.69 -27.51 -9.06
C LEU A 103 -10.46 -26.00 -9.06
N ASN A 104 -10.86 -25.33 -7.99
CA ASN A 104 -10.63 -23.90 -7.75
C ASN A 104 -9.12 -23.59 -7.75
N LYS A 105 -8.50 -23.49 -8.92
CA LYS A 105 -7.07 -23.18 -9.06
C LYS A 105 -6.88 -21.69 -8.78
N VAL A 106 -6.28 -21.39 -7.64
CA VAL A 106 -5.77 -20.05 -7.34
C VAL A 106 -4.60 -19.78 -8.28
N LYS A 107 -4.71 -18.73 -9.09
CA LYS A 107 -3.66 -18.28 -9.99
C LYS A 107 -2.97 -17.04 -9.42
N ILE A 108 -1.72 -16.84 -9.80
CA ILE A 108 -0.91 -15.68 -9.42
C ILE A 108 -0.93 -14.70 -10.61
N ASN A 109 -1.14 -13.42 -10.33
CA ASN A 109 -0.90 -12.34 -11.27
C ASN A 109 0.53 -11.83 -11.05
N GLU A 110 1.42 -12.06 -12.01
CA GLU A 110 2.82 -11.64 -11.92
C GLU A 110 3.02 -10.15 -12.25
N ASN A 111 2.01 -9.50 -12.84
CA ASN A 111 2.03 -8.09 -13.23
C ASN A 111 1.26 -7.20 -12.24
N GLU A 112 0.88 -7.73 -11.09
CA GLU A 112 0.25 -6.97 -10.02
C GLU A 112 0.70 -7.51 -8.67
N CYS A 113 1.06 -6.61 -7.77
CA CYS A 113 1.45 -6.96 -6.42
C CYS A 113 0.69 -6.15 -5.39
N LYS A 114 0.72 -6.65 -4.16
CA LYS A 114 0.15 -6.04 -2.99
C LYS A 114 1.25 -5.67 -2.03
N LEU A 115 1.21 -4.44 -1.55
CA LEU A 115 2.00 -3.97 -0.41
C LEU A 115 1.02 -3.77 0.74
N ARG A 116 1.16 -4.56 1.80
CA ARG A 116 0.37 -4.44 3.01
C ARG A 116 1.20 -3.74 4.08
N ILE A 117 0.59 -2.78 4.77
CA ILE A 117 1.09 -2.18 6.00
C ILE A 117 0.25 -2.77 7.14
N ASP A 118 0.93 -3.41 8.08
CA ASP A 118 0.36 -4.13 9.22
C ASP A 118 -0.75 -5.10 8.75
N GLU A 119 -1.94 -5.06 9.36
CA GLU A 119 -3.10 -5.86 8.91
C GLU A 119 -4.19 -5.03 8.22
N ASP A 120 -4.12 -3.71 8.33
CA ASP A 120 -5.25 -2.81 8.14
C ASP A 120 -5.20 -1.98 6.86
N MET A 121 -4.05 -1.94 6.17
CA MET A 121 -3.88 -1.16 4.94
C MET A 121 -3.23 -2.00 3.84
N ILE A 122 -3.92 -2.17 2.72
CA ILE A 122 -3.46 -2.95 1.57
C ILE A 122 -3.44 -2.05 0.34
N PHE A 123 -2.26 -1.80 -0.19
CA PHE A 123 -2.06 -1.18 -1.48
C PHE A 123 -2.03 -2.25 -2.55
N THR A 124 -2.81 -2.07 -3.60
CA THR A 124 -2.69 -2.81 -4.85
C THR A 124 -1.88 -1.95 -5.81
N ILE A 125 -0.77 -2.48 -6.30
CA ILE A 125 0.14 -1.80 -7.22
C ILE A 125 -0.04 -2.46 -8.59
N ARG A 126 -0.69 -1.74 -9.50
CA ARG A 126 -0.98 -2.25 -10.84
C ARG A 126 0.28 -2.18 -11.71
N LYS A 127 0.43 -3.12 -12.64
CA LYS A 127 1.54 -3.17 -13.62
C LYS A 127 2.92 -3.27 -12.97
N ALA A 128 2.99 -3.88 -11.79
CA ALA A 128 4.24 -4.09 -11.05
C ALA A 128 4.33 -5.54 -10.56
N SER A 129 5.47 -6.17 -10.80
CA SER A 129 5.81 -7.45 -10.18
C SER A 129 6.32 -7.25 -8.75
N VAL A 130 6.34 -8.33 -7.96
CA VAL A 130 6.96 -8.30 -6.64
C VAL A 130 8.42 -7.85 -6.72
N GLU A 131 9.19 -8.39 -7.68
CA GLU A 131 10.60 -8.06 -7.87
C GLU A 131 10.84 -6.58 -8.15
N ASN A 132 9.95 -5.93 -8.92
CA ASN A 132 10.04 -4.48 -9.14
C ASN A 132 10.02 -3.71 -7.81
N ILE A 133 9.11 -4.09 -6.90
CA ILE A 133 8.98 -3.42 -5.60
C ILE A 133 10.15 -3.75 -4.67
N LEU A 134 10.67 -4.98 -4.71
CA LEU A 134 11.84 -5.36 -3.93
C LEU A 134 13.08 -4.57 -4.34
N ASN A 135 13.27 -4.34 -5.64
CA ASN A 135 14.37 -3.53 -6.15
C ASN A 135 14.28 -2.07 -5.66
N ILE A 136 13.06 -1.53 -5.59
CA ILE A 136 12.83 -0.20 -5.02
C ILE A 136 13.19 -0.20 -3.52
N ILE A 137 12.69 -1.16 -2.74
CA ILE A 137 13.00 -1.24 -1.30
C ILE A 137 14.50 -1.31 -1.03
N ASN A 138 15.22 -2.13 -1.78
CA ASN A 138 16.67 -2.31 -1.60
C ASN A 138 17.49 -1.07 -1.98
N SER A 139 16.88 -0.08 -2.65
CA SER A 139 17.52 1.18 -3.05
C SER A 139 17.29 2.35 -2.09
N ILE A 140 16.50 2.14 -1.02
CA ILE A 140 16.11 3.14 -0.01
C ILE A 140 16.96 2.99 1.25
#